data_AF-A0A543DSL0-F1
#
_entry.id   AF-A0A543DSL0-F1
#
_cell.length_a   1.000
_cell.length_b   1.000
_cell.length_c   1.000
_cell.angle_alpha   90.00
_cell.angle_beta   90.00
_cell.angle_gamma   90.00
#
_symmetry.space_group_name_H-M   'P 1'
#
loop_
_entity.id
_entity.type
_entity.pdbx_description
1 polymer ?
#
loop_
_entity_poly.entity_id
_entity_poly.type
_entity_poly.pdbx_seq_one_letter_code
_entity_poly.pdbx_strand_id
1 'polypeptide(L)'
;MSDIPSLWNSAHRKEALDLLVSLWPMLSDNDQAILSSALVSGPPARLNPNLPEAEREASRDRRVFDRIAAMEHAGHTLSGSLVAERDRLVERYPNWQWGGEQSHFGVYTQVRWGSGSDYTVEALLEISDEELQDLLLAESEDRDGLLDAWRQFASRETRRTLSILSEIGSASIDHADFWSDALWGLRDATKDSEQIQAVLALIANIDSAMLRTPRVSSAASNLLEAIASNQTLQDSEGPEFWRVFDLVTTAASFDPSNADQPGHDDWVSLSINRSLGTLATTFLGVLFSRRLLVGAGIPEDLVGRLNVLLSPEEISHRPARVIAASRLSYLFAVDPDWSHTQLLPSFDWMRDEEEAVASWQGFSWQPRFDPLLWQAIKHSFLASFTTDRISRLGEQAAGSMAQLLAVVVVELGMAELPRNMGRAALAVLGPQERSEALSWIAAHMQRPIENEDSRSADSIWHDNVSPWLRRSWPLGPDARSASESRHLAEIAIATQAHFESAVHQIVPLVVPSDAGLPLEQLANTNHPEQHPAATLDLVTAILDPNQLMFVRDALRAILGRIQNRHPSMIEDHRYRHWNDRLRVHMAY
;
A
#
# COMPACT_ATOMS: atom_id res chain seq x y z
N MET A 1 -33.42 3.45 -22.11
CA MET A 1 -32.38 3.07 -23.09
C MET A 1 -32.80 1.77 -23.80
N SER A 2 -33.98 1.77 -24.43
CA SER A 2 -34.55 0.59 -25.09
C SER A 2 -34.46 0.73 -26.62
N ASP A 3 -33.99 -0.35 -27.27
CA ASP A 3 -33.82 -0.61 -28.71
C ASP A 3 -32.65 0.04 -29.47
N ILE A 4 -31.41 -0.19 -29.00
CA ILE A 4 -30.24 -0.18 -29.90
C ILE A 4 -30.01 -1.63 -30.37
N PRO A 5 -29.99 -1.92 -31.69
CA PRO A 5 -29.71 -3.27 -32.19
C PRO A 5 -28.36 -3.80 -31.69
N SER A 6 -28.29 -5.08 -31.31
CA SER A 6 -27.07 -5.70 -30.78
C SER A 6 -25.86 -5.53 -31.70
N LEU A 7 -26.07 -5.50 -33.02
CA LEU A 7 -25.03 -5.24 -34.03
C LEU A 7 -24.26 -3.92 -33.80
N TRP A 8 -24.90 -2.93 -33.18
CA TRP A 8 -24.37 -1.58 -32.99
C TRP A 8 -24.16 -1.19 -31.54
N ASN A 9 -24.56 -2.04 -30.59
CA ASN A 9 -24.47 -1.75 -29.17
C ASN A 9 -23.01 -1.84 -28.69
N SER A 10 -22.51 -0.78 -28.03
CA SER A 10 -21.14 -0.73 -27.52
C SER A 10 -20.88 -1.72 -26.38
N ALA A 11 -21.91 -2.08 -25.60
CA ALA A 11 -21.78 -3.01 -24.49
C ALA A 11 -21.47 -4.46 -24.93
N HIS A 12 -21.84 -4.83 -26.16
CA HIS A 12 -21.65 -6.18 -26.71
C HIS A 12 -20.80 -6.14 -27.99
N ARG A 13 -19.91 -5.16 -28.11
CA ARG A 13 -19.18 -4.88 -29.36
C ARG A 13 -18.32 -6.07 -29.79
N LYS A 14 -17.59 -6.68 -28.84
CA LYS A 14 -16.72 -7.82 -29.11
C LYS A 14 -17.56 -9.01 -29.58
N GLU A 15 -18.58 -9.35 -28.81
CA GLU A 15 -19.49 -10.47 -29.07
C GLU A 15 -20.21 -10.30 -30.42
N ALA A 16 -20.63 -9.08 -30.76
CA ALA A 16 -21.28 -8.79 -32.04
C ALA A 16 -20.33 -8.94 -33.23
N LEU A 17 -19.06 -8.53 -33.10
CA LEU A 17 -18.04 -8.68 -34.16
C LEU A 17 -17.61 -10.15 -34.32
N ASP A 18 -17.39 -10.85 -33.21
CA ASP A 18 -17.02 -12.27 -33.21
C ASP A 18 -18.15 -13.13 -33.81
N LEU A 19 -19.40 -12.83 -33.43
CA LEU A 19 -20.57 -13.47 -34.00
C LEU A 19 -20.73 -13.12 -35.48
N LEU A 20 -20.52 -11.86 -35.88
CA LEU A 20 -20.60 -11.43 -37.28
C LEU A 20 -19.63 -12.23 -38.16
N VAL A 21 -18.38 -12.33 -37.75
CA VAL A 21 -17.33 -13.10 -38.44
C VAL A 21 -17.72 -14.58 -38.50
N SER A 22 -18.12 -15.17 -37.37
CA SER A 22 -18.46 -16.60 -37.31
C SER A 22 -19.73 -16.95 -38.11
N LEU A 23 -20.72 -16.06 -38.12
CA LEU A 23 -22.03 -16.29 -38.74
C LEU A 23 -21.98 -16.12 -40.26
N TRP A 24 -21.19 -15.18 -40.77
CA TRP A 24 -21.14 -14.83 -42.19
C TRP A 24 -21.05 -16.03 -43.17
N PRO A 25 -20.13 -17.00 -43.00
CA PRO A 25 -20.01 -18.14 -43.92
C PRO A 25 -21.18 -19.14 -43.80
N MET A 26 -22.01 -19.06 -42.75
CA MET A 26 -23.16 -19.94 -42.52
C MET A 26 -24.46 -19.40 -43.12
N LEU A 27 -24.46 -18.13 -43.56
CA LEU A 27 -25.64 -17.47 -44.09
C LEU A 27 -25.91 -17.84 -45.55
N SER A 28 -27.20 -17.89 -45.92
CA SER A 28 -27.59 -17.97 -47.33
C SER A 28 -27.27 -16.67 -48.08
N ASP A 29 -27.19 -16.71 -49.40
CA ASP A 29 -26.97 -15.50 -50.22
C ASP A 29 -28.00 -14.40 -49.92
N ASN A 30 -29.24 -14.77 -49.65
CA ASN A 30 -30.31 -13.85 -49.28
C ASN A 30 -30.07 -13.20 -47.91
N ASP A 31 -29.61 -13.97 -46.93
CA ASP A 31 -29.33 -13.45 -45.59
C ASP A 31 -28.05 -12.61 -45.55
N GLN A 32 -27.03 -12.97 -46.33
CA GLN A 32 -25.85 -12.13 -46.55
C GLN A 32 -26.22 -10.79 -47.19
N ALA A 33 -27.18 -10.77 -48.13
CA ALA A 33 -27.67 -9.53 -48.72
C ALA A 33 -28.41 -8.65 -47.69
N ILE A 34 -29.24 -9.25 -46.82
CA ILE A 34 -29.93 -8.53 -45.73
C ILE A 34 -28.91 -7.93 -44.76
N LEU A 35 -27.94 -8.72 -44.32
CA LEU A 35 -26.90 -8.27 -43.39
C LEU A 35 -25.99 -7.21 -44.01
N SER A 36 -25.65 -7.34 -45.29
CA SER A 36 -24.91 -6.31 -46.04
C SER A 36 -25.65 -4.99 -46.06
N SER A 37 -26.96 -5.02 -46.34
CA SER A 37 -27.81 -3.83 -46.32
C SER A 37 -27.85 -3.18 -44.94
N ALA A 38 -27.95 -3.98 -43.87
CA ALA A 38 -27.93 -3.49 -42.50
C ALA A 38 -26.59 -2.83 -42.12
N LEU A 39 -25.45 -3.42 -42.52
CA LEU A 39 -24.11 -2.88 -42.28
C LEU A 39 -23.89 -1.56 -43.03
N VAL A 40 -24.24 -1.49 -44.32
CA VAL A 40 -24.12 -0.26 -45.12
C VAL A 40 -25.02 0.86 -44.59
N SER A 41 -26.21 0.52 -44.09
CA SER A 41 -27.13 1.48 -43.46
C SER A 41 -26.55 2.11 -42.19
N GLY A 42 -25.68 1.37 -41.48
CA GLY A 42 -24.99 1.84 -40.28
C GLY A 42 -25.89 1.89 -39.03
N PRO A 43 -25.35 2.35 -37.89
CA PRO A 43 -26.10 2.45 -36.63
C PRO A 43 -27.26 3.46 -36.71
N PRO A 44 -28.32 3.30 -35.88
CA PRO A 44 -29.39 4.28 -35.77
C PRO A 44 -28.87 5.67 -35.38
N ALA A 45 -29.44 6.73 -35.96
CA ALA A 45 -28.99 8.12 -35.72
C ALA A 45 -29.05 8.56 -34.23
N ARG A 46 -29.85 7.87 -33.40
CA ARG A 46 -30.01 8.14 -31.97
C ARG A 46 -28.87 7.61 -31.09
N LEU A 47 -27.86 6.95 -31.64
CA LEU A 47 -26.84 6.26 -30.86
C LEU A 47 -25.87 7.23 -30.14
N ASN A 48 -25.68 8.44 -30.68
CA ASN A 48 -24.85 9.51 -30.09
C ASN A 48 -25.51 10.90 -30.26
N PRO A 49 -26.66 11.21 -29.64
CA PRO A 49 -27.44 12.41 -29.96
C PRO A 49 -26.76 13.72 -29.57
N ASN A 50 -25.76 13.67 -28.69
CA ASN A 50 -25.10 14.85 -28.12
C ASN A 50 -23.81 15.26 -28.87
N LEU A 51 -23.42 14.54 -29.94
CA LEU A 51 -22.21 14.84 -30.71
C LEU A 51 -22.48 15.80 -31.89
N PRO A 52 -21.51 16.66 -32.26
CA PRO A 52 -21.54 17.44 -33.50
C PRO A 52 -21.74 16.55 -34.74
N GLU A 53 -22.37 17.06 -35.80
CA GLU A 53 -22.69 16.27 -37.01
C GLU A 53 -21.46 15.58 -37.61
N ALA A 54 -20.34 16.30 -37.76
CA ALA A 54 -19.11 15.76 -38.32
C ALA A 54 -18.54 14.58 -37.47
N GLU A 55 -18.61 14.68 -36.14
CA GLU A 55 -18.18 13.61 -35.23
C GLU A 55 -19.16 12.43 -35.23
N ARG A 56 -20.47 12.69 -35.41
CA ARG A 56 -21.47 11.64 -35.59
C ARG A 56 -21.24 10.84 -36.86
N GLU A 57 -20.97 11.51 -37.98
CA GLU A 57 -20.63 10.86 -39.25
C GLU A 57 -19.36 10.03 -39.14
N ALA A 58 -18.26 10.59 -38.61
CA ALA A 58 -17.01 9.85 -38.42
C ALA A 58 -17.19 8.64 -37.48
N SER A 59 -17.96 8.79 -36.40
CA SER A 59 -18.26 7.71 -35.46
C SER A 59 -19.13 6.61 -36.09
N ARG A 60 -20.11 6.98 -36.93
CA ARG A 60 -20.91 6.03 -37.72
C ARG A 60 -20.02 5.25 -38.67
N ASP A 61 -19.25 5.97 -39.48
CA ASP A 61 -18.38 5.41 -40.51
C ASP A 61 -17.32 4.49 -39.90
N ARG A 62 -16.73 4.84 -38.73
CA ARG A 62 -15.77 3.98 -38.05
C ARG A 62 -16.38 2.65 -37.62
N ARG A 63 -17.61 2.68 -37.09
CA ARG A 63 -18.32 1.46 -36.69
C ARG A 63 -18.61 0.56 -37.89
N VAL A 64 -18.99 1.12 -39.04
CA VAL A 64 -19.19 0.35 -40.27
C VAL A 64 -17.86 -0.23 -40.75
N PHE A 65 -16.82 0.59 -40.82
CA PHE A 65 -15.47 0.19 -41.21
C PHE A 65 -14.96 -1.01 -40.41
N ASP A 66 -15.03 -0.96 -39.08
CA ASP A 66 -14.52 -2.02 -38.21
C ASP A 66 -15.23 -3.37 -38.47
N ARG A 67 -16.52 -3.35 -38.81
CA ARG A 67 -17.30 -4.57 -39.09
C ARG A 67 -16.93 -5.18 -40.43
N ILE A 68 -16.76 -4.35 -41.45
CA ILE A 68 -16.32 -4.80 -42.77
C ILE A 68 -14.89 -5.34 -42.70
N ALA A 69 -13.99 -4.57 -42.06
CA ALA A 69 -12.58 -4.94 -41.91
C ALA A 69 -12.38 -6.25 -41.12
N ALA A 70 -13.20 -6.50 -40.08
CA ALA A 70 -13.18 -7.76 -39.35
C ALA A 70 -13.49 -8.96 -40.26
N MET A 71 -14.51 -8.83 -41.11
CA MET A 71 -14.91 -9.88 -42.04
C MET A 71 -13.87 -10.13 -43.13
N GLU A 72 -13.25 -9.07 -43.64
CA GLU A 72 -12.15 -9.19 -44.63
C GLU A 72 -10.92 -9.87 -44.04
N HIS A 73 -10.50 -9.49 -42.84
CA HIS A 73 -9.35 -10.10 -42.17
C HIS A 73 -9.58 -11.55 -41.78
N ALA A 74 -10.84 -11.94 -41.54
CA ALA A 74 -11.22 -13.34 -41.36
C ALA A 74 -11.24 -14.15 -42.67
N GLY A 75 -10.91 -13.53 -43.81
CA GLY A 75 -10.82 -14.19 -45.11
C GLY A 75 -12.17 -14.43 -45.78
N HIS A 76 -13.23 -13.73 -45.36
CA HIS A 76 -14.55 -13.90 -45.95
C HIS A 76 -14.72 -13.12 -47.26
N THR A 77 -15.37 -13.74 -48.24
CA THR A 77 -15.79 -13.04 -49.46
C THR A 77 -16.92 -12.07 -49.13
N LEU A 78 -16.67 -10.78 -49.35
CA LEU A 78 -17.66 -9.72 -49.16
C LEU A 78 -18.66 -9.64 -50.32
N SER A 79 -19.87 -9.16 -50.02
CA SER A 79 -20.83 -8.79 -51.06
C SER A 79 -20.40 -7.51 -51.80
N GLY A 80 -20.88 -7.30 -53.02
CA GLY A 80 -20.53 -6.12 -53.82
C GLY A 80 -20.88 -4.79 -53.16
N SER A 81 -21.93 -4.73 -52.33
CA SER A 81 -22.30 -3.53 -51.59
C SER A 81 -21.36 -3.22 -50.43
N LEU A 82 -20.82 -4.24 -49.76
CA LEU A 82 -19.82 -4.06 -48.71
C LEU A 82 -18.46 -3.67 -49.28
N VAL A 83 -18.08 -4.21 -50.44
CA VAL A 83 -16.87 -3.80 -51.17
C VAL A 83 -16.94 -2.31 -51.54
N ALA A 84 -18.07 -1.86 -52.11
CA ALA A 84 -18.25 -0.45 -52.47
C ALA A 84 -18.22 0.47 -51.24
N GLU A 85 -18.85 0.07 -50.13
CA GLU A 85 -18.83 0.87 -48.89
C GLU A 85 -17.44 0.91 -48.24
N ARG A 86 -16.69 -0.20 -48.28
CA ARG A 86 -15.28 -0.23 -47.86
C ARG A 86 -14.45 0.77 -48.67
N ASP A 87 -14.55 0.73 -50.00
CA ASP A 87 -13.75 1.60 -50.86
C ASP A 87 -14.05 3.09 -50.59
N ARG A 88 -15.33 3.42 -50.39
CA ARG A 88 -15.76 4.75 -49.94
C ARG A 88 -15.12 5.15 -48.60
N LEU A 89 -15.10 4.25 -47.63
CA LEU A 89 -14.56 4.51 -46.28
C LEU A 89 -13.03 4.66 -46.30
N VAL A 90 -12.33 3.86 -47.09
CA VAL A 90 -10.86 3.94 -47.25
C VAL A 90 -10.47 5.22 -47.96
N GLU A 91 -11.19 5.64 -49.00
CA GLU A 91 -10.95 6.91 -49.69
C GLU A 91 -11.21 8.11 -48.75
N ARG A 92 -12.29 8.05 -47.96
CA ARG A 92 -12.67 9.12 -47.03
C ARG A 92 -11.76 9.20 -45.79
N TYR A 93 -11.25 8.08 -45.30
CA TYR A 93 -10.40 8.01 -44.11
C TYR A 93 -9.12 7.19 -44.37
N PRO A 94 -8.13 7.72 -45.12
CA PRO A 94 -6.93 6.97 -45.51
C PRO A 94 -6.07 6.46 -44.35
N ASN A 95 -6.18 7.10 -43.18
CA ASN A 95 -5.41 6.75 -41.99
C ASN A 95 -6.06 5.63 -41.15
N TRP A 96 -7.25 5.16 -41.51
CA TRP A 96 -7.93 4.11 -40.75
C TRP A 96 -7.36 2.74 -41.07
N GLN A 97 -6.87 2.07 -40.03
CA GLN A 97 -6.36 0.71 -40.10
C GLN A 97 -7.13 -0.22 -39.15
N TRP A 98 -7.06 -1.51 -39.45
CA TRP A 98 -7.57 -2.58 -38.60
C TRP A 98 -6.51 -2.96 -37.56
N GLY A 99 -6.82 -2.83 -36.27
CA GLY A 99 -5.90 -3.08 -35.16
C GLY A 99 -5.92 -4.53 -34.63
N GLY A 100 -6.38 -5.49 -35.42
CA GLY A 100 -6.57 -6.88 -34.97
C GLY A 100 -7.65 -6.99 -33.89
N GLU A 101 -7.40 -7.82 -32.88
CA GLU A 101 -8.34 -8.02 -31.76
C GLU A 101 -8.71 -6.70 -31.04
N GLN A 102 -7.81 -5.72 -31.02
CA GLN A 102 -8.02 -4.43 -30.36
C GLN A 102 -9.23 -3.68 -30.94
N SER A 103 -9.48 -3.81 -32.24
CA SER A 103 -10.63 -3.19 -32.92
C SER A 103 -11.98 -3.75 -32.46
N HIS A 104 -12.00 -4.90 -31.76
CA HIS A 104 -13.21 -5.50 -31.22
C HIS A 104 -13.72 -4.77 -29.96
N PHE A 105 -12.85 -3.98 -29.33
CA PHE A 105 -13.17 -3.24 -28.10
C PHE A 105 -13.45 -1.76 -28.40
N GLY A 106 -14.34 -1.14 -27.61
CA GLY A 106 -14.61 0.31 -27.70
C GLY A 106 -13.53 1.15 -27.01
N VAL A 107 -12.88 0.58 -26.01
CA VAL A 107 -11.69 1.08 -25.32
C VAL A 107 -10.80 -0.15 -25.07
N TYR A 108 -9.54 -0.07 -25.48
CA TYR A 108 -8.55 -1.12 -25.25
C TYR A 108 -7.38 -0.52 -24.47
N THR A 109 -7.04 -1.11 -23.34
CA THR A 109 -5.88 -0.73 -22.54
C THR A 109 -4.96 -1.94 -22.44
N GLN A 110 -3.71 -1.80 -22.87
CA GLN A 110 -2.67 -2.79 -22.66
C GLN A 110 -1.58 -2.15 -21.82
N VAL A 111 -1.25 -2.79 -20.70
CA VAL A 111 -0.08 -2.45 -19.91
C VAL A 111 1.01 -3.44 -20.32
N ARG A 112 2.02 -2.96 -21.06
CA ARG A 112 3.29 -3.70 -21.24
C ARG A 112 4.28 -3.15 -20.23
N TRP A 113 4.89 -4.06 -19.47
CA TRP A 113 6.10 -3.79 -18.72
C TRP A 113 7.28 -4.28 -19.56
N GLY A 114 8.23 -3.39 -19.86
CA GLY A 114 9.38 -3.63 -20.75
C GLY A 114 9.40 -2.70 -21.97
N SER A 115 10.59 -2.45 -22.50
CA SER A 115 10.78 -1.68 -23.74
C SER A 115 10.26 -2.48 -24.94
N GLY A 116 9.66 -1.81 -25.92
CA GLY A 116 9.45 -2.38 -27.25
C GLY A 116 10.77 -2.41 -28.04
N SER A 117 11.79 -3.04 -27.46
CA SER A 117 13.17 -3.04 -27.94
C SER A 117 13.42 -4.14 -28.97
N ASP A 118 14.34 -3.88 -29.90
CA ASP A 118 14.88 -4.89 -30.81
C ASP A 118 15.93 -5.79 -30.13
N TYR A 119 16.44 -5.39 -28.95
CA TYR A 119 17.34 -6.21 -28.15
C TYR A 119 16.56 -7.26 -27.35
N THR A 120 16.91 -8.54 -27.54
CA THR A 120 16.35 -9.65 -26.77
C THR A 120 17.45 -10.40 -26.04
N VAL A 121 17.15 -10.93 -24.86
CA VAL A 121 18.11 -11.76 -24.11
C VAL A 121 18.58 -12.96 -24.94
N GLU A 122 17.72 -13.52 -25.79
CA GLU A 122 18.09 -14.59 -26.73
C GLU A 122 19.18 -14.14 -27.73
N ALA A 123 19.08 -12.93 -28.28
CA ALA A 123 20.12 -12.40 -29.16
C ALA A 123 21.45 -12.17 -28.44
N LEU A 124 21.43 -11.68 -27.19
CA LEU A 124 22.63 -11.51 -26.38
C LEU A 124 23.30 -12.85 -26.03
N LEU A 125 22.52 -13.93 -25.90
CA LEU A 125 23.05 -15.27 -25.64
C LEU A 125 23.81 -15.86 -26.84
N GLU A 126 23.51 -15.43 -28.06
CA GLU A 126 24.09 -15.97 -29.30
C GLU A 126 25.42 -15.30 -29.69
N ILE A 127 25.70 -14.07 -29.24
CA ILE A 127 26.93 -13.33 -29.58
C ILE A 127 28.09 -13.67 -28.62
N SER A 128 29.33 -13.42 -29.06
CA SER A 128 30.54 -13.67 -28.25
C SER A 128 30.72 -12.66 -27.11
N ASP A 129 31.61 -12.96 -26.15
CA ASP A 129 31.89 -12.05 -25.02
C ASP A 129 32.51 -10.73 -25.47
N GLU A 130 33.43 -10.77 -26.45
CA GLU A 130 34.04 -9.57 -27.03
C GLU A 130 32.99 -8.68 -27.72
N GLU A 131 32.12 -9.28 -28.55
CA GLU A 131 31.04 -8.56 -29.22
C GLU A 131 30.00 -7.99 -28.24
N LEU A 132 29.68 -8.74 -27.19
CA LEU A 132 28.76 -8.28 -26.15
C LEU A 132 29.37 -7.12 -25.34
N GLN A 133 30.67 -7.18 -25.02
CA GLN A 133 31.38 -6.08 -24.36
C GLN A 133 31.36 -4.80 -25.22
N ASP A 134 31.70 -4.92 -26.50
CA ASP A 134 31.66 -3.79 -27.44
C ASP A 134 30.24 -3.21 -27.55
N LEU A 135 29.22 -4.06 -27.62
CA LEU A 135 27.81 -3.64 -27.65
C LEU A 135 27.39 -2.91 -26.36
N LEU A 136 27.80 -3.42 -25.19
CA LEU A 136 27.50 -2.81 -23.89
C LEU A 136 28.24 -1.50 -23.65
N LEU A 137 29.35 -1.25 -24.34
CA LEU A 137 30.10 0.01 -24.25
C LEU A 137 29.73 0.99 -25.37
N ALA A 138 29.04 0.55 -26.42
CA ALA A 138 28.57 1.40 -27.50
C ALA A 138 27.42 2.33 -27.07
N GLU A 139 27.39 3.53 -27.66
CA GLU A 139 26.20 4.37 -27.65
C GLU A 139 25.11 3.76 -28.54
N SER A 140 23.88 3.68 -28.03
CA SER A 140 22.73 3.13 -28.76
C SER A 140 21.50 4.02 -28.54
N GLU A 141 20.69 4.18 -29.60
CA GLU A 141 19.42 4.91 -29.52
C GLU A 141 18.40 4.19 -28.61
N ASP A 142 18.53 2.88 -28.43
CA ASP A 142 17.69 2.05 -27.56
C ASP A 142 18.51 1.45 -26.39
N ARG A 143 19.30 2.31 -25.74
CA ARG A 143 20.16 1.93 -24.60
C ARG A 143 19.35 1.28 -23.46
N ASP A 144 18.18 1.83 -23.15
CA ASP A 144 17.32 1.28 -22.08
C ASP A 144 16.85 -0.15 -22.40
N GLY A 145 16.51 -0.44 -23.67
CA GLY A 145 16.16 -1.78 -24.09
C GLY A 145 17.34 -2.76 -24.05
N LEU A 146 18.53 -2.32 -24.46
CA LEU A 146 19.75 -3.12 -24.32
C LEU A 146 20.06 -3.44 -22.84
N LEU A 147 19.93 -2.47 -21.95
CA LEU A 147 20.19 -2.66 -20.51
C LEU A 147 19.18 -3.61 -19.86
N ASP A 148 17.91 -3.56 -20.25
CA ASP A 148 16.92 -4.52 -19.78
C ASP A 148 17.23 -5.94 -20.24
N ALA A 149 17.57 -6.12 -21.52
CA ALA A 149 18.01 -7.40 -22.06
C ALA A 149 19.30 -7.90 -21.37
N TRP A 150 20.23 -7.00 -21.06
CA TRP A 150 21.46 -7.29 -20.31
C TRP A 150 21.18 -7.71 -18.86
N ARG A 151 20.26 -7.04 -18.17
CA ARG A 151 19.81 -7.46 -16.83
C ARG A 151 19.22 -8.87 -16.87
N GLN A 152 18.36 -9.16 -17.86
CA GLN A 152 17.80 -10.50 -18.04
C GLN A 152 18.90 -11.53 -18.34
N PHE A 153 19.86 -11.19 -19.19
CA PHE A 153 21.04 -12.01 -19.46
C PHE A 153 21.81 -12.31 -18.17
N ALA A 154 22.08 -11.30 -17.35
CA ALA A 154 22.82 -11.46 -16.08
C ALA A 154 22.14 -12.40 -15.09
N SER A 155 20.80 -12.45 -15.12
CA SER A 155 20.04 -13.41 -14.31
C SER A 155 20.08 -14.85 -14.85
N ARG A 156 20.28 -15.05 -16.16
CA ARG A 156 20.33 -16.38 -16.80
C ARG A 156 21.75 -16.94 -16.84
N GLU A 157 22.75 -16.10 -17.10
CA GLU A 157 24.15 -16.47 -17.34
C GLU A 157 25.11 -15.84 -16.33
N THR A 158 24.85 -16.07 -15.04
CA THR A 158 25.61 -15.49 -13.91
C THR A 158 27.13 -15.59 -14.07
N ARG A 159 27.67 -16.76 -14.42
CA ARG A 159 29.13 -16.96 -14.56
C ARG A 159 29.71 -16.12 -15.71
N ARG A 160 29.00 -16.06 -16.84
CA ARG A 160 29.42 -15.29 -18.02
C ARG A 160 29.40 -13.80 -17.71
N THR A 161 28.36 -13.32 -17.03
CA THR A 161 28.28 -11.94 -16.55
C THR A 161 29.41 -11.59 -15.59
N LEU A 162 29.74 -12.44 -14.62
CA LEU A 162 30.86 -12.19 -13.71
C LEU A 162 32.21 -12.07 -14.45
N SER A 163 32.43 -12.88 -15.50
CA SER A 163 33.63 -12.78 -16.35
C SER A 163 33.67 -11.43 -17.08
N ILE A 164 32.57 -11.09 -17.78
CA ILE A 164 32.44 -9.84 -18.54
C ILE A 164 32.67 -8.62 -17.65
N LEU A 165 32.05 -8.58 -16.47
CA LEU A 165 32.24 -7.48 -15.51
C LEU A 165 33.70 -7.38 -15.02
N SER A 166 34.36 -8.53 -14.82
CA SER A 166 35.77 -8.56 -14.40
C SER A 166 36.73 -8.12 -15.52
N GLU A 167 36.40 -8.43 -16.78
CA GLU A 167 37.20 -8.09 -17.97
C GLU A 167 37.08 -6.62 -18.35
N ILE A 168 35.85 -6.09 -18.42
CA ILE A 168 35.62 -4.64 -18.65
C ILE A 168 36.28 -3.83 -17.52
N GLY A 169 36.19 -4.34 -16.30
CA GLY A 169 36.72 -3.69 -15.11
C GLY A 169 36.13 -2.29 -14.90
N SER A 170 36.90 -1.41 -14.28
CA SER A 170 36.45 -0.07 -13.88
C SER A 170 36.94 1.05 -14.78
N ALA A 171 37.50 0.73 -15.96
CA ALA A 171 37.94 1.72 -16.94
C ALA A 171 36.76 2.48 -17.59
N SER A 172 35.52 2.06 -17.33
CA SER A 172 34.28 2.51 -17.98
C SER A 172 33.35 3.26 -17.00
N ILE A 173 33.89 4.20 -16.20
CA ILE A 173 33.06 4.96 -15.24
C ILE A 173 31.86 5.67 -15.89
N ASP A 174 32.01 6.06 -17.16
CA ASP A 174 30.95 6.68 -17.96
C ASP A 174 29.79 5.71 -18.30
N HIS A 175 29.97 4.41 -18.05
CA HIS A 175 28.98 3.36 -18.29
C HIS A 175 28.56 2.68 -16.97
N ALA A 176 28.33 3.44 -15.90
CA ALA A 176 27.83 2.90 -14.64
C ALA A 176 26.46 2.20 -14.76
N ASP A 177 25.73 2.45 -15.84
CA ASP A 177 24.45 1.83 -16.16
C ASP A 177 24.56 0.30 -16.34
N PHE A 178 25.49 -0.20 -17.16
CA PHE A 178 25.66 -1.64 -17.37
C PHE A 178 26.05 -2.37 -16.08
N TRP A 179 26.87 -1.75 -15.22
CA TRP A 179 27.20 -2.29 -13.90
C TRP A 179 25.95 -2.40 -13.04
N SER A 180 25.17 -1.33 -12.95
CA SER A 180 23.95 -1.32 -12.14
C SER A 180 22.94 -2.37 -12.60
N ASP A 181 22.67 -2.48 -13.90
CA ASP A 181 21.72 -3.43 -14.47
C ASP A 181 22.21 -4.88 -14.40
N ALA A 182 23.53 -5.11 -14.51
CA ALA A 182 24.12 -6.43 -14.23
C ALA A 182 23.91 -6.85 -12.78
N LEU A 183 24.19 -5.95 -11.82
CA LEU A 183 24.02 -6.22 -10.38
C LEU A 183 22.54 -6.50 -10.04
N TRP A 184 21.59 -5.81 -10.68
CA TRP A 184 20.16 -6.12 -10.56
C TRP A 184 19.83 -7.51 -11.11
N GLY A 185 20.41 -7.93 -12.23
CA GLY A 185 20.23 -9.28 -12.76
C GLY A 185 20.83 -10.35 -11.86
N LEU A 186 22.04 -10.11 -11.33
CA LEU A 186 22.72 -11.01 -10.40
C LEU A 186 21.96 -11.16 -9.08
N ARG A 187 21.29 -10.10 -8.60
CA ARG A 187 20.43 -10.14 -7.41
C ARG A 187 19.33 -11.20 -7.54
N ASP A 188 18.74 -11.30 -8.73
CA ASP A 188 17.61 -12.20 -8.97
C ASP A 188 18.06 -13.67 -9.17
N ALA A 189 19.35 -13.90 -9.48
CA ALA A 189 19.92 -15.21 -9.78
C ALA A 189 20.74 -15.86 -8.65
N THR A 190 21.35 -15.07 -7.77
CA THR A 190 22.31 -15.54 -6.77
C THR A 190 21.63 -16.39 -5.69
N LYS A 191 21.86 -17.71 -5.72
CA LYS A 191 21.15 -18.67 -4.85
C LYS A 191 22.05 -19.55 -4.00
N ASP A 192 23.19 -19.97 -4.51
CA ASP A 192 24.10 -20.89 -3.82
C ASP A 192 25.35 -20.19 -3.28
N SER A 193 26.11 -20.90 -2.42
CA SER A 193 27.32 -20.36 -1.80
C SER A 193 28.39 -19.95 -2.80
N GLU A 194 28.57 -20.68 -3.91
CA GLU A 194 29.63 -20.39 -4.88
C GLU A 194 29.35 -19.07 -5.61
N GLN A 195 28.10 -18.88 -6.06
CA GLN A 195 27.64 -17.63 -6.67
C GLN A 195 27.74 -16.46 -5.70
N ILE A 196 27.32 -16.64 -4.44
CA ILE A 196 27.43 -15.60 -3.42
C ILE A 196 28.89 -15.18 -3.24
N GLN A 197 29.81 -16.13 -3.09
CA GLN A 197 31.24 -15.83 -2.92
C GLN A 197 31.83 -15.12 -4.15
N ALA A 198 31.46 -15.55 -5.36
CA ALA A 198 31.92 -14.92 -6.59
C ALA A 198 31.41 -13.47 -6.74
N VAL A 199 30.14 -13.23 -6.41
CA VAL A 199 29.54 -11.88 -6.41
C VAL A 199 30.19 -10.97 -5.35
N LEU A 200 30.39 -11.47 -4.13
CA LEU A 200 31.08 -10.72 -3.07
C LEU A 200 32.52 -10.38 -3.50
N ALA A 201 33.23 -11.32 -4.13
CA ALA A 201 34.56 -11.08 -4.66
C ALA A 201 34.58 -10.04 -5.79
N LEU A 202 33.55 -10.02 -6.65
CA LEU A 202 33.41 -8.99 -7.69
C LEU A 202 33.26 -7.59 -7.08
N ILE A 203 32.29 -7.41 -6.16
CA ILE A 203 32.04 -6.10 -5.53
C ILE A 203 33.25 -5.67 -4.71
N ALA A 204 33.95 -6.60 -4.07
CA ALA A 204 35.16 -6.31 -3.34
C ALA A 204 36.32 -5.73 -4.17
N ASN A 205 36.35 -6.01 -5.47
CA ASN A 205 37.42 -5.62 -6.38
C ASN A 205 37.00 -4.52 -7.36
N ILE A 206 35.74 -4.08 -7.32
CA ILE A 206 35.28 -2.94 -8.11
C ILE A 206 36.04 -1.68 -7.68
N ASP A 207 36.35 -0.80 -8.64
CA ASP A 207 36.95 0.49 -8.29
C ASP A 207 36.01 1.33 -7.41
N SER A 208 36.61 2.04 -6.47
CA SER A 208 35.86 2.85 -5.51
C SER A 208 35.08 4.00 -6.15
N ALA A 209 35.56 4.57 -7.26
CA ALA A 209 34.84 5.63 -7.97
C ALA A 209 33.62 5.06 -8.72
N MET A 210 33.75 3.89 -9.32
CA MET A 210 32.62 3.17 -9.92
C MET A 210 31.54 2.85 -8.87
N LEU A 211 31.94 2.26 -7.74
CA LEU A 211 31.00 1.88 -6.67
C LEU A 211 30.27 3.09 -6.07
N ARG A 212 30.92 4.26 -6.01
CA ARG A 212 30.32 5.52 -5.55
C ARG A 212 29.27 6.10 -6.49
N THR A 213 29.15 5.57 -7.71
CA THR A 213 28.08 6.01 -8.61
C THR A 213 26.72 5.61 -8.00
N PRO A 214 25.73 6.53 -7.90
CA PRO A 214 24.47 6.26 -7.22
C PRO A 214 23.76 4.99 -7.67
N ARG A 215 23.65 4.78 -9.00
CA ARG A 215 23.01 3.57 -9.57
C ARG A 215 23.73 2.28 -9.16
N VAL A 216 25.05 2.30 -9.07
CA VAL A 216 25.87 1.13 -8.74
C VAL A 216 25.82 0.84 -7.24
N SER A 217 26.00 1.85 -6.37
CA SER A 217 25.88 1.68 -4.92
C SER A 217 24.48 1.19 -4.50
N SER A 218 23.43 1.69 -5.16
CA SER A 218 22.05 1.26 -4.93
C SER A 218 21.83 -0.19 -5.37
N ALA A 219 22.29 -0.58 -6.57
CA ALA A 219 22.20 -1.96 -7.03
C ALA A 219 23.01 -2.92 -6.15
N ALA A 220 24.21 -2.52 -5.71
CA ALA A 220 25.03 -3.30 -4.78
C ALA A 220 24.36 -3.45 -3.40
N SER A 221 23.70 -2.41 -2.89
CA SER A 221 22.95 -2.45 -1.63
C SER A 221 21.79 -3.45 -1.70
N ASN A 222 21.02 -3.42 -2.79
CA ASN A 222 19.92 -4.35 -3.03
C ASN A 222 20.40 -5.80 -3.24
N LEU A 223 21.56 -5.98 -3.86
CA LEU A 223 22.20 -7.28 -3.99
C LEU A 223 22.62 -7.85 -2.64
N LEU A 224 23.22 -7.03 -1.76
CA LEU A 224 23.54 -7.44 -0.39
C LEU A 224 22.30 -7.80 0.42
N GLU A 225 21.20 -7.07 0.27
CA GLU A 225 19.92 -7.39 0.92
C GLU A 225 19.39 -8.77 0.49
N ALA A 226 19.41 -9.05 -0.82
CA ALA A 226 19.00 -10.35 -1.35
C ALA A 226 19.90 -11.49 -0.85
N ILE A 227 21.21 -11.25 -0.80
CA ILE A 227 22.20 -12.20 -0.26
C ILE A 227 21.94 -12.46 1.24
N ALA A 228 21.70 -11.42 2.05
CA ALA A 228 21.42 -11.57 3.48
C ALA A 228 20.08 -12.28 3.76
N SER A 229 19.12 -12.16 2.85
CA SER A 229 17.83 -12.84 2.92
C SER A 229 17.91 -14.32 2.51
N ASN A 230 19.03 -14.76 1.91
CA ASN A 230 19.25 -16.15 1.51
C ASN A 230 19.63 -17.02 2.73
N GLN A 231 18.92 -18.13 2.93
CA GLN A 231 19.18 -19.06 4.04
C GLN A 231 20.63 -19.58 4.06
N THR A 232 21.23 -19.75 2.88
CA THR A 232 22.61 -20.22 2.75
C THR A 232 23.62 -19.32 3.47
N LEU A 233 23.39 -18.00 3.47
CA LEU A 233 24.25 -17.07 4.20
C LEU A 233 23.91 -17.03 5.70
N GLN A 234 22.66 -17.29 6.10
CA GLN A 234 22.29 -17.38 7.51
C GLN A 234 23.02 -18.53 8.22
N ASP A 235 23.34 -19.59 7.49
CA ASP A 235 24.10 -20.74 8.01
C ASP A 235 25.63 -20.51 8.04
N SER A 236 26.14 -19.50 7.31
CA SER A 236 27.57 -19.31 7.05
C SER A 236 28.00 -17.85 6.90
N GLU A 237 27.47 -16.97 7.75
CA GLU A 237 27.85 -15.57 7.85
C GLU A 237 29.39 -15.44 7.92
N GLY A 238 29.98 -14.81 6.88
CA GLY A 238 31.43 -14.81 6.67
C GLY A 238 32.04 -13.40 6.71
N PRO A 239 33.35 -13.28 7.00
CA PRO A 239 34.05 -11.99 7.05
C PRO A 239 34.00 -11.23 5.72
N GLU A 240 33.94 -11.94 4.58
CA GLU A 240 33.85 -11.32 3.25
C GLU A 240 32.55 -10.56 3.03
N PHE A 241 31.42 -11.07 3.51
CA PHE A 241 30.14 -10.36 3.43
C PHE A 241 30.23 -9.00 4.13
N TRP A 242 30.76 -8.99 5.34
CA TRP A 242 30.90 -7.75 6.10
C TRP A 242 31.93 -6.79 5.51
N ARG A 243 33.01 -7.30 4.93
CA ARG A 243 33.97 -6.47 4.21
C ARG A 243 33.31 -5.77 3.03
N VAL A 244 32.49 -6.47 2.25
CA VAL A 244 31.73 -5.90 1.14
C VAL A 244 30.66 -4.93 1.65
N PHE A 245 29.95 -5.28 2.72
CA PHE A 245 28.97 -4.41 3.37
C PHE A 245 29.58 -3.05 3.74
N ASP A 246 30.79 -3.03 4.31
CA ASP A 246 31.48 -1.78 4.65
C ASP A 246 31.85 -0.93 3.44
N LEU A 247 32.34 -1.59 2.39
CA LEU A 247 32.72 -0.94 1.14
C LEU A 247 31.51 -0.28 0.51
N VAL A 248 30.38 -0.99 0.43
CA VAL A 248 29.12 -0.48 -0.13
C VAL A 248 28.53 0.60 0.78
N THR A 249 28.58 0.46 2.10
CA THR A 249 28.13 1.51 3.04
C THR A 249 28.93 2.80 2.87
N THR A 250 30.26 2.68 2.76
CA THR A 250 31.13 3.84 2.50
C THR A 250 30.80 4.48 1.16
N ALA A 251 30.59 3.70 0.10
CA ALA A 251 30.25 4.23 -1.21
C ALA A 251 28.86 4.90 -1.23
N ALA A 252 27.85 4.27 -0.62
CA ALA A 252 26.49 4.78 -0.50
C ALA A 252 26.41 6.08 0.33
N SER A 253 27.34 6.31 1.26
CA SER A 253 27.40 7.59 1.99
C SER A 253 27.63 8.82 1.09
N PHE A 254 28.21 8.61 -0.10
CA PHE A 254 28.42 9.64 -1.12
C PHE A 254 27.28 9.77 -2.13
N ASP A 255 26.27 8.90 -2.08
CA ASP A 255 25.10 8.97 -2.95
C ASP A 255 24.22 10.15 -2.52
N PRO A 256 24.10 11.21 -3.35
CA PRO A 256 23.35 12.41 -2.99
C PRO A 256 21.85 12.14 -2.83
N SER A 257 21.32 11.07 -3.45
CA SER A 257 19.89 10.74 -3.33
C SER A 257 19.51 10.37 -1.90
N ASN A 258 20.45 9.89 -1.09
CA ASN A 258 20.21 9.61 0.33
C ASN A 258 19.95 10.88 1.16
N ALA A 259 20.33 12.06 0.65
CA ALA A 259 20.09 13.35 1.30
C ALA A 259 18.84 14.07 0.74
N ASP A 260 18.09 13.44 -0.17
CA ASP A 260 16.84 13.99 -0.69
C ASP A 260 15.82 14.21 0.43
N GLN A 261 14.92 15.18 0.23
CA GLN A 261 13.72 15.33 1.04
C GLN A 261 12.53 14.64 0.35
N PRO A 262 11.63 13.98 1.10
CA PRO A 262 10.45 13.38 0.53
C PRO A 262 9.49 14.46 0.02
N GLY A 263 8.90 14.27 -1.17
CA GLY A 263 7.96 15.24 -1.76
C GLY A 263 6.55 15.24 -1.15
N HIS A 264 6.18 14.18 -0.42
CA HIS A 264 4.87 14.02 0.23
C HIS A 264 5.02 13.67 1.72
N ASP A 265 6.08 14.16 2.37
CA ASP A 265 6.36 13.89 3.79
C ASP A 265 6.34 12.38 4.14
N ASP A 266 6.90 11.52 3.29
CA ASP A 266 6.98 10.08 3.52
C ASP A 266 8.44 9.62 3.55
N TRP A 267 9.08 9.86 4.70
CA TRP A 267 10.46 9.42 4.95
C TRP A 267 10.60 7.90 4.92
N VAL A 268 9.54 7.13 5.21
CA VAL A 268 9.58 5.66 5.18
C VAL A 268 9.70 5.18 3.75
N SER A 269 8.80 5.63 2.86
CA SER A 269 8.85 5.30 1.44
C SER A 269 10.14 5.77 0.77
N LEU A 270 10.65 6.94 1.15
CA LEU A 270 11.97 7.37 0.69
C LEU A 270 13.04 6.38 1.16
N SER A 271 13.08 6.07 2.46
CA SER A 271 14.17 5.29 3.06
C SER A 271 14.28 3.87 2.51
N ILE A 272 13.16 3.17 2.29
CA ILE A 272 13.18 1.83 1.70
C ILE A 272 13.66 1.81 0.24
N ASN A 273 13.67 2.96 -0.43
CA ASN A 273 14.11 3.14 -1.83
C ASN A 273 15.47 3.84 -1.93
N ARG A 274 16.24 3.88 -0.84
CA ARG A 274 17.52 4.56 -0.73
C ARG A 274 18.60 3.60 -0.26
N SER A 275 19.80 3.71 -0.82
CA SER A 275 20.89 2.73 -0.64
C SER A 275 21.24 2.52 0.84
N LEU A 276 21.33 3.60 1.63
CA LEU A 276 21.60 3.49 3.06
C LEU A 276 20.42 2.93 3.87
N GLY A 277 19.18 3.15 3.44
CA GLY A 277 18.02 2.50 4.06
C GLY A 277 17.96 0.99 3.75
N THR A 278 18.27 0.58 2.52
CA THR A 278 18.43 -0.83 2.14
C THR A 278 19.52 -1.52 2.95
N LEU A 279 20.68 -0.87 3.13
CA LEU A 279 21.77 -1.39 3.96
C LEU A 279 21.38 -1.49 5.45
N ALA A 280 20.61 -0.55 5.98
CA ALA A 280 20.06 -0.64 7.35
C ALA A 280 19.09 -1.81 7.50
N THR A 281 18.19 -2.02 6.51
CA THR A 281 17.29 -3.19 6.49
C THR A 281 18.09 -4.48 6.48
N THR A 282 19.14 -4.55 5.64
CA THR A 282 20.05 -5.69 5.52
C THR A 282 20.76 -5.97 6.85
N PHE A 283 21.37 -4.94 7.44
CA PHE A 283 22.10 -5.05 8.70
C PHE A 283 21.21 -5.54 9.84
N LEU A 284 20.02 -4.93 10.01
CA LEU A 284 19.09 -5.30 11.07
C LEU A 284 18.52 -6.71 10.84
N GLY A 285 18.31 -7.13 9.60
CA GLY A 285 17.93 -8.50 9.26
C GLY A 285 18.95 -9.53 9.76
N VAL A 286 20.24 -9.28 9.51
CA VAL A 286 21.33 -10.15 10.01
C VAL A 286 21.47 -10.06 11.53
N LEU A 287 21.37 -8.86 12.11
CA LEU A 287 21.43 -8.69 13.56
C LEU A 287 20.33 -9.49 14.27
N PHE A 288 19.10 -9.47 13.74
CA PHE A 288 17.95 -10.14 14.35
C PHE A 288 17.94 -11.64 14.10
N SER A 289 18.58 -12.13 13.03
CA SER A 289 18.75 -13.57 12.78
C SER A 289 19.62 -14.24 13.86
N ARG A 290 20.51 -13.48 14.51
CA ARG A 290 21.31 -13.93 15.67
C ARG A 290 20.50 -14.14 16.96
N ARG A 291 19.19 -13.83 16.97
CA ARG A 291 18.25 -14.05 18.09
C ARG A 291 18.77 -13.53 19.42
N LEU A 292 19.16 -12.27 19.44
CA LEU A 292 19.72 -11.61 20.62
C LEU A 292 18.73 -11.65 21.80
N LEU A 293 19.28 -11.86 23.00
CA LEU A 293 18.51 -11.81 24.24
C LEU A 293 18.34 -10.36 24.70
N VAL A 294 17.29 -10.10 25.48
CA VAL A 294 17.07 -8.81 26.15
C VAL A 294 18.27 -8.46 27.02
N GLY A 295 18.82 -7.25 26.86
CA GLY A 295 19.98 -6.76 27.60
C GLY A 295 21.32 -7.43 27.25
N ALA A 296 21.40 -8.21 26.17
CA ALA A 296 22.65 -8.84 25.75
C ALA A 296 23.67 -7.84 25.17
N GLY A 297 23.20 -6.65 24.75
CA GLY A 297 23.98 -5.70 23.99
C GLY A 297 24.04 -6.06 22.50
N ILE A 298 24.39 -5.07 21.67
CA ILE A 298 24.72 -5.33 20.27
C ILE A 298 26.10 -6.02 20.23
N PRO A 299 26.28 -7.11 19.46
CA PRO A 299 27.56 -7.82 19.39
C PRO A 299 28.75 -6.92 19.05
N GLU A 300 29.89 -7.13 19.72
CA GLU A 300 31.10 -6.31 19.55
C GLU A 300 31.61 -6.27 18.10
N ASP A 301 31.42 -7.36 17.35
CA ASP A 301 31.79 -7.45 15.93
C ASP A 301 30.90 -6.62 15.01
N LEU A 302 29.72 -6.18 15.49
CA LEU A 302 28.71 -5.47 14.71
C LEU A 302 28.45 -4.03 15.17
N VAL A 303 28.68 -3.71 16.45
CA VAL A 303 28.36 -2.38 17.00
C VAL A 303 29.08 -1.24 16.27
N GLY A 304 30.34 -1.44 15.89
CA GLY A 304 31.10 -0.45 15.12
C GLY A 304 30.48 -0.17 13.74
N ARG A 305 29.97 -1.22 13.08
CA ARG A 305 29.29 -1.12 11.78
C ARG A 305 27.97 -0.38 11.89
N LEU A 306 27.19 -0.71 12.91
CA LEU A 306 25.91 -0.04 13.15
C LEU A 306 26.12 1.45 13.41
N ASN A 307 27.15 1.81 14.19
CA ASN A 307 27.47 3.21 14.48
C ASN A 307 27.83 3.98 13.21
N VAL A 308 28.65 3.39 12.32
CA VAL A 308 28.98 4.00 11.02
C VAL A 308 27.72 4.16 10.16
N LEU A 309 26.91 3.12 10.07
CA LEU A 309 25.68 3.11 9.28
C LEU A 309 24.67 4.17 9.75
N LEU A 310 24.58 4.42 11.06
CA LEU A 310 23.64 5.36 11.67
C LEU A 310 24.27 6.71 12.04
N SER A 311 25.43 7.07 11.47
CA SER A 311 26.20 8.28 11.80
C SER A 311 25.32 9.54 11.91
N PRO A 312 25.12 10.13 13.11
CA PRO A 312 24.04 11.09 13.38
C PRO A 312 24.25 12.49 12.79
N GLU A 313 25.46 12.82 12.36
CA GLU A 313 25.81 14.15 11.83
C GLU A 313 25.67 14.24 10.31
N GLU A 314 25.59 13.09 9.63
CA GLU A 314 25.51 13.01 8.18
C GLU A 314 24.05 12.91 7.72
N ILE A 315 23.63 13.85 6.88
CA ILE A 315 22.26 13.91 6.34
C ILE A 315 22.00 12.69 5.45
N SER A 316 22.99 12.22 4.68
CA SER A 316 22.87 11.02 3.84
C SER A 316 22.58 9.76 4.66
N HIS A 317 22.88 9.74 5.96
CA HIS A 317 22.58 8.59 6.83
C HIS A 317 21.17 8.60 7.42
N ARG A 318 20.36 9.63 7.15
CA ARG A 318 18.98 9.72 7.65
C ARG A 318 18.11 8.53 7.21
N PRO A 319 18.13 8.05 5.95
CA PRO A 319 17.41 6.85 5.56
C PRO A 319 17.69 5.63 6.44
N ALA A 320 18.96 5.42 6.81
CA ALA A 320 19.34 4.33 7.70
C ALA A 320 18.75 4.51 9.11
N ARG A 321 18.74 5.73 9.63
CA ARG A 321 18.15 6.06 10.94
C ARG A 321 16.63 5.94 10.96
N VAL A 322 15.94 6.25 9.87
CA VAL A 322 14.48 5.99 9.72
C VAL A 322 14.19 4.50 9.85
N ILE A 323 14.97 3.65 9.18
CA ILE A 323 14.83 2.19 9.29
C ILE A 323 15.14 1.71 10.71
N ALA A 324 16.20 2.22 11.35
CA ALA A 324 16.51 1.90 12.74
C ALA A 324 15.40 2.34 13.72
N ALA A 325 14.83 3.53 13.53
CA ALA A 325 13.71 4.06 14.30
C ALA A 325 12.48 3.14 14.22
N SER A 326 12.21 2.56 13.04
CA SER A 326 11.14 1.57 12.86
C SER A 326 11.35 0.25 13.61
N ARG A 327 12.54 0.04 14.20
CA ARG A 327 12.91 -1.12 15.02
C ARG A 327 13.37 -0.73 16.42
N LEU A 328 13.11 0.52 16.85
CA LEU A 328 13.56 1.06 18.13
C LEU A 328 13.17 0.18 19.32
N SER A 329 11.96 -0.39 19.34
CA SER A 329 11.53 -1.29 20.42
C SER A 329 12.46 -2.47 20.64
N TYR A 330 12.89 -3.11 19.55
CA TYR A 330 13.78 -4.25 19.62
C TYR A 330 15.21 -3.83 19.96
N LEU A 331 15.72 -2.77 19.30
CA LEU A 331 17.07 -2.25 19.57
C LEU A 331 17.23 -1.81 21.02
N PHE A 332 16.22 -1.14 21.58
CA PHE A 332 16.20 -0.72 22.98
C PHE A 332 16.12 -1.90 23.94
N ALA A 333 15.35 -2.94 23.62
CA ALA A 333 15.29 -4.16 24.45
C ALA A 333 16.62 -4.93 24.47
N VAL A 334 17.36 -4.94 23.36
CA VAL A 334 18.67 -5.61 23.26
C VAL A 334 19.77 -4.80 23.93
N ASP A 335 19.84 -3.49 23.64
CA ASP A 335 20.88 -2.59 24.12
C ASP A 335 20.32 -1.19 24.45
N PRO A 336 19.80 -1.00 25.68
CA PRO A 336 19.24 0.28 26.12
C PRO A 336 20.28 1.41 26.11
N ASP A 337 21.52 1.13 26.55
CA ASP A 337 22.58 2.14 26.67
C ASP A 337 23.02 2.63 25.28
N TRP A 338 23.19 1.72 24.32
CA TRP A 338 23.46 2.08 22.94
C TRP A 338 22.31 2.89 22.34
N SER A 339 21.06 2.44 22.53
CA SER A 339 19.89 3.12 21.98
C SER A 339 19.76 4.55 22.52
N HIS A 340 20.02 4.75 23.81
CA HIS A 340 20.04 6.08 24.44
C HIS A 340 21.08 7.01 23.83
N THR A 341 22.26 6.49 23.50
CA THR A 341 23.39 7.32 23.06
C THR A 341 23.42 7.54 21.55
N GLN A 342 22.97 6.57 20.75
CA GLN A 342 23.11 6.59 19.29
C GLN A 342 21.82 6.88 18.53
N LEU A 343 20.66 6.41 19.02
CA LEU A 343 19.41 6.45 18.25
C LEU A 343 18.37 7.44 18.81
N LEU A 344 18.16 7.46 20.13
CA LEU A 344 17.19 8.36 20.76
C LEU A 344 17.44 9.86 20.51
N PRO A 345 18.69 10.36 20.33
CA PRO A 345 18.91 11.76 19.97
C PRO A 345 18.21 12.19 18.67
N SER A 346 17.97 11.27 17.72
CA SER A 346 17.25 11.57 16.48
C SER A 346 15.76 11.86 16.68
N PHE A 347 15.19 11.53 17.84
CA PHE A 347 13.79 11.81 18.18
C PHE A 347 13.59 13.17 18.87
N ASP A 348 14.67 13.86 19.21
CA ASP A 348 14.62 15.16 19.90
C ASP A 348 14.34 16.30 18.90
N TRP A 349 13.10 16.77 18.92
CA TRP A 349 12.64 17.91 18.14
C TRP A 349 13.43 19.22 18.37
N MET A 350 14.13 19.37 19.50
CA MET A 350 14.93 20.55 19.79
C MET A 350 16.34 20.48 19.20
N ARG A 351 16.80 19.28 18.83
CA ARG A 351 18.14 19.05 18.27
C ARG A 351 18.15 19.28 16.76
N ASP A 352 17.28 18.56 16.05
CA ASP A 352 17.07 18.69 14.61
C ASP A 352 15.63 18.31 14.30
N GLU A 353 14.86 19.27 13.81
CA GLU A 353 13.44 19.08 13.60
C GLU A 353 13.13 18.16 12.41
N GLU A 354 13.95 18.19 11.35
CA GLU A 354 13.75 17.32 10.18
C GLU A 354 14.15 15.88 10.50
N GLU A 355 15.22 15.71 11.26
CA GLU A 355 15.62 14.40 11.78
C GLU A 355 14.54 13.78 12.69
N ALA A 356 13.90 14.61 13.53
CA ALA A 356 12.81 14.18 14.39
C ALA A 356 11.58 13.76 13.57
N VAL A 357 11.17 14.52 12.55
CA VAL A 357 10.08 14.10 11.64
C VAL A 357 10.37 12.73 11.05
N ALA A 358 11.55 12.56 10.45
CA ALA A 358 11.95 11.31 9.81
C ALA A 358 11.96 10.12 10.80
N SER A 359 12.50 10.32 12.00
CA SER A 359 12.58 9.29 13.04
C SER A 359 11.21 8.92 13.60
N TRP A 360 10.35 9.90 13.85
CA TRP A 360 8.98 9.65 14.30
C TRP A 360 8.14 8.94 13.24
N GLN A 361 8.30 9.30 11.96
CA GLN A 361 7.68 8.54 10.86
C GLN A 361 8.19 7.10 10.81
N GLY A 362 9.50 6.89 10.91
CA GLY A 362 10.11 5.55 11.00
C GLY A 362 9.52 4.74 12.14
N PHE A 363 9.49 5.29 13.36
CA PHE A 363 8.91 4.62 14.53
C PHE A 363 7.42 4.32 14.37
N SER A 364 6.67 5.26 13.77
CA SER A 364 5.23 5.12 13.54
C SER A 364 4.86 4.02 12.54
N TRP A 365 5.81 3.53 11.75
CA TRP A 365 5.57 2.47 10.77
C TRP A 365 5.31 1.10 11.43
N GLN A 366 5.96 0.83 12.57
CA GLN A 366 5.75 -0.38 13.38
C GLN A 366 5.75 -0.03 14.88
N PRO A 367 4.76 0.76 15.34
CA PRO A 367 4.84 1.47 16.60
C PRO A 367 4.64 0.50 17.77
N ARG A 368 5.70 0.30 18.56
CA ARG A 368 5.70 -0.54 19.76
C ARG A 368 6.63 0.05 20.80
N PHE A 369 6.27 -0.05 22.07
CA PHE A 369 7.16 0.23 23.18
C PHE A 369 6.80 -0.65 24.39
N ASP A 370 7.81 -0.95 25.20
CA ASP A 370 7.62 -1.45 26.56
C ASP A 370 7.66 -0.26 27.55
N PRO A 371 7.36 -0.48 28.86
CA PRO A 371 7.39 0.59 29.85
C PRO A 371 8.75 1.31 29.97
N LEU A 372 9.87 0.62 29.77
CA LEU A 372 11.21 1.22 29.86
C LEU A 372 11.47 2.16 28.68
N LEU A 373 11.17 1.71 27.46
CA LEU A 373 11.29 2.55 26.27
C LEU A 373 10.35 3.75 26.38
N TRP A 374 9.12 3.56 26.86
CA TRP A 374 8.19 4.67 27.09
C TRP A 374 8.80 5.75 28.00
N GLN A 375 9.43 5.37 29.12
CA GLN A 375 10.07 6.37 30.00
C GLN A 375 11.18 7.15 29.28
N ALA A 376 11.90 6.52 28.36
CA ALA A 376 12.95 7.15 27.58
C ALA A 376 12.41 8.12 26.53
N ILE A 377 11.29 7.80 25.86
CA ILE A 377 10.77 8.59 24.74
C ILE A 377 9.62 9.54 25.09
N LYS A 378 8.97 9.39 26.25
CA LYS A 378 7.72 10.10 26.59
C LYS A 378 7.78 11.61 26.37
N HIS A 379 8.91 12.25 26.70
CA HIS A 379 9.06 13.69 26.59
C HIS A 379 9.07 14.13 25.12
N SER A 380 9.87 13.47 24.28
CA SER A 380 9.95 13.74 22.86
C SER A 380 8.66 13.34 22.12
N PHE A 381 8.03 12.23 22.53
CA PHE A 381 6.75 11.76 21.98
C PHE A 381 5.64 12.80 22.21
N LEU A 382 5.51 13.29 23.44
CA LEU A 382 4.49 14.30 23.76
C LEU A 382 4.77 15.64 23.08
N ALA A 383 6.05 15.96 22.80
CA ALA A 383 6.43 17.14 22.03
C ALA A 383 6.06 17.06 20.55
N SER A 384 5.70 15.89 20.02
CA SER A 384 5.19 15.72 18.65
C SER A 384 3.80 16.34 18.47
N PHE A 385 3.03 16.53 19.54
CA PHE A 385 1.64 17.01 19.47
C PHE A 385 1.54 18.54 19.43
N THR A 386 2.01 19.11 18.32
CA THR A 386 1.73 20.50 17.93
C THR A 386 1.12 20.50 16.53
N THR A 387 0.35 21.52 16.16
CA THR A 387 -0.31 21.59 14.85
C THR A 387 0.69 21.46 13.70
N ASP A 388 1.85 22.12 13.81
CA ASP A 388 2.91 22.05 12.81
C ASP A 388 3.51 20.65 12.69
N ARG A 389 3.93 20.05 13.82
CA ARG A 389 4.60 18.74 13.83
C ARG A 389 3.68 17.60 13.42
N ILE A 390 2.43 17.60 13.87
CA ILE A 390 1.45 16.60 13.44
C ILE A 390 1.20 16.71 11.93
N SER A 391 1.13 17.93 11.39
CA SER A 391 1.00 18.13 9.94
C SER A 391 2.21 17.58 9.18
N ARG A 392 3.43 17.85 9.64
CA ARG A 392 4.68 17.37 9.02
C ARG A 392 4.89 15.87 9.13
N LEU A 393 4.30 15.21 10.13
CA LEU A 393 4.33 13.76 10.24
C LEU A 393 3.50 13.08 9.13
N GLY A 394 2.53 13.77 8.56
CA GLY A 394 1.61 13.19 7.59
C GLY A 394 0.55 12.28 8.23
N GLU A 395 -0.52 12.01 7.49
CA GLU A 395 -1.74 11.34 7.99
C GLU A 395 -1.45 9.97 8.62
N GLN A 396 -0.65 9.14 7.96
CA GLN A 396 -0.36 7.77 8.41
C GLN A 396 0.41 7.74 9.74
N ALA A 397 1.46 8.54 9.85
CA ALA A 397 2.25 8.61 11.07
C ALA A 397 1.47 9.29 12.20
N ALA A 398 0.71 10.36 11.91
CA ALA A 398 -0.14 11.03 12.89
C ALA A 398 -1.22 10.10 13.45
N GLY A 399 -1.88 9.29 12.61
CA GLY A 399 -2.82 8.25 13.02
C GLY A 399 -2.17 7.21 13.94
N SER A 400 -0.98 6.74 13.58
CA SER A 400 -0.20 5.80 14.39
C SER A 400 0.24 6.39 15.74
N MET A 401 0.59 7.68 15.79
CA MET A 401 0.89 8.40 17.03
C MET A 401 -0.35 8.53 17.93
N ALA A 402 -1.54 8.69 17.34
CA ALA A 402 -2.80 8.67 18.06
C ALA A 402 -3.13 7.28 18.63
N GLN A 403 -2.87 6.21 17.88
CA GLN A 403 -2.97 4.84 18.40
C GLN A 403 -2.02 4.62 19.59
N LEU A 404 -0.79 5.12 19.51
CA LEU A 404 0.17 5.02 20.62
C LEU A 404 -0.30 5.77 21.88
N LEU A 405 -1.00 6.91 21.76
CA LEU A 405 -1.63 7.55 22.92
C LEU A 405 -2.65 6.63 23.59
N ALA A 406 -3.45 5.92 22.80
CA ALA A 406 -4.39 4.94 23.33
C ALA A 406 -3.67 3.76 24.02
N VAL A 407 -2.57 3.27 23.43
CA VAL A 407 -1.70 2.24 24.04
C VAL A 407 -1.19 2.70 25.41
N VAL A 408 -0.64 3.92 25.53
CA VAL A 408 -0.18 4.46 26.82
C VAL A 408 -1.31 4.44 27.85
N VAL A 409 -2.49 4.91 27.46
CA VAL A 409 -3.64 5.00 28.35
C VAL A 409 -4.12 3.63 28.82
N VAL A 410 -4.22 2.65 27.91
CA VAL A 410 -4.80 1.33 28.16
C VAL A 410 -3.81 0.38 28.83
N GLU A 411 -2.58 0.31 28.33
CA GLU A 411 -1.56 -0.67 28.75
C GLU A 411 -0.70 -0.16 29.91
N LEU A 412 -0.23 1.09 29.86
CA LEU A 412 0.65 1.65 30.89
C LEU A 412 -0.12 2.36 32.00
N GLY A 413 -1.33 2.84 31.67
CA GLY A 413 -2.25 3.46 32.60
C GLY A 413 -2.29 4.98 32.52
N MET A 414 -3.42 5.53 32.94
CA MET A 414 -3.74 6.95 32.89
C MET A 414 -2.80 7.88 33.69
N ALA A 415 -1.95 7.32 34.56
CA ALA A 415 -0.95 8.07 35.30
C ALA A 415 0.22 8.53 34.41
N GLU A 416 0.53 7.76 33.37
CA GLU A 416 1.62 8.06 32.42
C GLU A 416 1.32 9.23 31.49
N LEU A 417 0.04 9.60 31.36
CA LEU A 417 -0.40 10.72 30.53
C LEU A 417 -1.02 11.83 31.40
N PRO A 418 -0.26 12.88 31.77
CA PRO A 418 -0.79 14.01 32.52
C PRO A 418 -2.00 14.65 31.83
N ARG A 419 -3.00 15.08 32.62
CA ARG A 419 -4.30 15.59 32.09
C ARG A 419 -4.13 16.62 30.99
N ASN A 420 -3.31 17.63 31.26
CA ASN A 420 -3.09 18.78 30.40
C ASN A 420 -2.42 18.35 29.09
N MET A 421 -1.45 17.43 29.16
CA MET A 421 -0.75 16.91 27.99
C MET A 421 -1.67 16.04 27.14
N GLY A 422 -2.43 15.11 27.75
CA GLY A 422 -3.39 14.29 27.01
C GLY A 422 -4.50 15.11 26.34
N ARG A 423 -4.99 16.18 27.00
CA ARG A 423 -5.95 17.12 26.39
C ARG A 423 -5.35 17.91 25.25
N ALA A 424 -4.13 18.43 25.42
CA ALA A 424 -3.44 19.18 24.39
C ALA A 424 -3.19 18.30 23.16
N ALA A 425 -2.76 17.05 23.37
CA ALA A 425 -2.51 16.10 22.30
C ALA A 425 -3.78 15.81 21.49
N LEU A 426 -4.88 15.44 22.15
CA LEU A 426 -6.16 15.19 21.48
C LEU A 426 -6.77 16.43 20.81
N ALA A 427 -6.45 17.64 21.30
CA ALA A 427 -6.94 18.88 20.70
C ALA A 427 -6.25 19.24 19.38
N VAL A 428 -5.01 18.76 19.17
CA VAL A 428 -4.26 18.98 17.93
C VAL A 428 -4.64 17.96 16.86
N LEU A 429 -4.97 16.73 17.26
CA LEU A 429 -5.38 15.67 16.35
C LEU A 429 -6.72 15.97 15.68
N GLY A 430 -6.82 15.69 14.38
CA GLY A 430 -8.07 15.75 13.64
C GLY A 430 -8.99 14.58 13.94
N PRO A 431 -10.23 14.58 13.41
CA PRO A 431 -11.17 13.50 13.64
C PRO A 431 -10.70 12.14 13.10
N GLN A 432 -9.92 12.13 12.02
CA GLN A 432 -9.39 10.88 11.45
C GLN A 432 -8.35 10.24 12.39
N GLU A 433 -7.38 11.00 12.90
CA GLU A 433 -6.37 10.47 13.80
C GLU A 433 -6.97 10.06 15.15
N ARG A 434 -7.95 10.82 15.67
CA ARG A 434 -8.68 10.39 16.89
C ARG A 434 -9.50 9.13 16.65
N SER A 435 -10.04 8.95 15.45
CA SER A 435 -10.70 7.70 15.04
C SER A 435 -9.72 6.53 15.08
N GLU A 436 -8.47 6.70 14.64
CA GLU A 436 -7.43 5.66 14.74
C GLU A 436 -7.16 5.24 16.19
N ALA A 437 -7.08 6.19 17.12
CA ALA A 437 -6.93 5.90 18.55
C ALA A 437 -8.10 5.05 19.09
N LEU A 438 -9.34 5.40 18.73
CA LEU A 438 -10.53 4.66 19.15
C LEU A 438 -10.62 3.28 18.49
N SER A 439 -10.26 3.18 17.21
CA SER A 439 -10.20 1.92 16.46
C SER A 439 -9.28 0.93 17.14
N TRP A 440 -8.08 1.38 17.56
CA TRP A 440 -7.15 0.56 18.32
C TRP A 440 -7.75 0.06 19.64
N ILE A 441 -8.43 0.93 20.40
CA ILE A 441 -9.08 0.55 21.67
C ILE A 441 -10.19 -0.48 21.43
N ALA A 442 -11.05 -0.24 20.43
CA ALA A 442 -12.12 -1.16 20.06
C ALA A 442 -11.57 -2.54 19.72
N ALA A 443 -10.57 -2.59 18.83
CA ALA A 443 -9.91 -3.84 18.44
C ALA A 443 -9.24 -4.54 19.63
N HIS A 444 -8.60 -3.79 20.53
CA HIS A 444 -7.95 -4.33 21.72
C HIS A 444 -8.97 -4.93 22.70
N MET A 445 -10.08 -4.25 22.98
CA MET A 445 -11.13 -4.74 23.89
C MET A 445 -11.92 -5.94 23.35
N GLN A 446 -11.90 -6.16 22.02
CA GLN A 446 -12.55 -7.31 21.38
C GLN A 446 -11.66 -8.56 21.32
N ARG A 447 -10.39 -8.47 21.73
CA ARG A 447 -9.49 -9.64 21.75
C ARG A 447 -10.00 -10.68 22.76
N PRO A 448 -9.97 -11.98 22.41
CA PRO A 448 -10.28 -13.04 23.36
C PRO A 448 -9.37 -12.98 24.58
N ILE A 449 -9.91 -13.39 25.74
CA ILE A 449 -9.10 -13.65 26.93
C ILE A 449 -8.29 -14.92 26.64
N GLU A 450 -7.01 -14.75 26.33
CA GLU A 450 -6.12 -15.87 25.99
C GLU A 450 -5.57 -16.54 27.25
N ASN A 451 -5.25 -15.75 28.29
CA ASN A 451 -4.61 -16.22 29.52
C ASN A 451 -5.23 -15.56 30.78
N GLU A 452 -4.89 -16.04 31.97
CA GLU A 452 -5.38 -15.49 33.25
C GLU A 452 -4.98 -14.01 33.48
N ASP A 453 -3.88 -13.55 32.88
CA ASP A 453 -3.41 -12.17 32.96
C ASP A 453 -4.13 -11.22 31.97
N SER A 454 -4.92 -11.74 31.03
CA SER A 454 -5.63 -10.93 30.06
C SER A 454 -6.75 -10.12 30.73
N ARG A 455 -6.67 -8.80 30.61
CA ARG A 455 -7.69 -7.88 31.16
C ARG A 455 -8.99 -8.02 30.37
N SER A 456 -10.11 -8.10 31.08
CA SER A 456 -11.43 -8.09 30.44
C SER A 456 -11.77 -6.70 29.88
N ALA A 457 -12.59 -6.65 28.83
CA ALA A 457 -13.10 -5.39 28.29
C ALA A 457 -13.76 -4.50 29.37
N ASP A 458 -14.47 -5.10 30.32
CA ASP A 458 -15.07 -4.39 31.46
C ASP A 458 -14.01 -3.71 32.35
N SER A 459 -12.91 -4.39 32.67
CA SER A 459 -11.82 -3.80 33.47
C SER A 459 -11.10 -2.68 32.71
N ILE A 460 -10.81 -2.88 31.42
CA ILE A 460 -10.17 -1.87 30.56
C ILE A 460 -11.06 -0.62 30.46
N TRP A 461 -12.36 -0.82 30.27
CA TRP A 461 -13.33 0.26 30.25
C TRP A 461 -13.33 1.03 31.58
N HIS A 462 -13.50 0.33 32.71
CA HIS A 462 -13.64 0.94 34.03
C HIS A 462 -12.40 1.72 34.45
N ASP A 463 -11.22 1.10 34.31
CA ASP A 463 -9.97 1.62 34.87
C ASP A 463 -9.31 2.67 33.97
N ASN A 464 -9.46 2.56 32.63
CA ASN A 464 -8.66 3.33 31.67
C ASN A 464 -9.54 4.17 30.73
N VAL A 465 -10.36 3.53 29.89
CA VAL A 465 -11.05 4.19 28.78
C VAL A 465 -12.10 5.19 29.30
N SER A 466 -12.95 4.75 30.23
CA SER A 466 -14.01 5.59 30.79
C SER A 466 -13.46 6.84 31.49
N PRO A 467 -12.43 6.76 32.37
CA PRO A 467 -11.75 7.93 32.92
C PRO A 467 -11.08 8.81 31.86
N TRP A 468 -10.42 8.24 30.85
CA TRP A 468 -9.75 9.00 29.79
C TRP A 468 -10.75 9.85 28.99
N LEU A 469 -11.85 9.24 28.58
CA LEU A 469 -12.91 9.91 27.85
C LEU A 469 -13.49 11.09 28.65
N ARG A 470 -13.77 10.92 29.95
CA ARG A 470 -14.24 12.01 30.81
C ARG A 470 -13.22 13.14 31.00
N ARG A 471 -11.94 12.77 31.14
CA ARG A 471 -10.90 13.68 31.60
C ARG A 471 -10.32 14.50 30.46
N SER A 472 -10.20 13.89 29.27
CA SER A 472 -9.34 14.37 28.20
C SER A 472 -10.02 14.48 26.82
N TRP A 473 -11.07 13.70 26.55
CA TRP A 473 -11.66 13.66 25.20
C TRP A 473 -12.32 14.99 24.81
N PRO A 474 -12.20 15.43 23.55
CA PRO A 474 -12.89 16.61 23.05
C PRO A 474 -14.43 16.48 23.14
N LEU A 475 -15.10 17.51 23.65
CA LEU A 475 -16.56 17.53 23.83
C LEU A 475 -17.30 18.52 22.89
N GLY A 476 -16.54 19.29 22.11
CA GLY A 476 -17.09 20.31 21.20
C GLY A 476 -17.91 19.69 20.06
N PRO A 477 -18.91 20.41 19.50
CA PRO A 477 -19.70 19.93 18.37
C PRO A 477 -18.86 19.64 17.12
N ASP A 478 -17.79 20.42 16.88
CA ASP A 478 -16.83 20.20 15.79
C ASP A 478 -15.86 19.04 16.06
N ALA A 479 -15.96 18.42 17.23
CA ALA A 479 -15.07 17.35 17.68
C ALA A 479 -15.72 15.97 17.65
N ARG A 480 -16.89 15.84 17.01
CA ARG A 480 -17.58 14.57 16.78
C ARG A 480 -17.61 14.27 15.30
N SER A 481 -17.12 13.11 14.90
CA SER A 481 -17.25 12.61 13.54
C SER A 481 -18.01 11.29 13.48
N ALA A 482 -18.47 10.95 12.28
CA ALA A 482 -19.04 9.63 11.99
C ALA A 482 -18.00 8.50 12.22
N SER A 483 -16.72 8.73 11.90
CA SER A 483 -15.66 7.74 12.08
C SER A 483 -15.39 7.45 13.56
N GLU A 484 -15.30 8.47 14.41
CA GLU A 484 -15.16 8.33 15.86
C GLU A 484 -16.39 7.63 16.47
N SER A 485 -17.59 7.98 16.00
CA SER A 485 -18.85 7.45 16.52
C SER A 485 -18.97 5.94 16.35
N ARG A 486 -18.52 5.42 15.20
CA ARG A 486 -18.46 3.99 14.93
C ARG A 486 -17.63 3.26 15.99
N HIS A 487 -16.39 3.68 16.21
CA HIS A 487 -15.49 2.98 17.14
C HIS A 487 -15.90 3.17 18.60
N LEU A 488 -16.46 4.33 18.96
CA LEU A 488 -17.06 4.51 20.28
C LEU A 488 -18.21 3.51 20.53
N ALA A 489 -19.03 3.21 19.52
CA ALA A 489 -20.05 2.18 19.64
C ALA A 489 -19.44 0.79 19.83
N GLU A 490 -18.43 0.43 19.04
CA GLU A 490 -17.69 -0.84 19.15
C GLU A 490 -17.07 -1.02 20.55
N ILE A 491 -16.53 0.06 21.15
CA ILE A 491 -16.02 0.08 22.53
C ILE A 491 -17.13 -0.22 23.55
N ALA A 492 -18.30 0.42 23.43
CA ALA A 492 -19.42 0.11 24.32
C ALA A 492 -19.86 -1.35 24.17
N ILE A 493 -20.03 -1.84 22.94
CA ILE A 493 -20.49 -3.20 22.64
C ILE A 493 -19.55 -4.26 23.21
N ALA A 494 -18.23 -4.00 23.20
CA ALA A 494 -17.23 -4.92 23.75
C ALA A 494 -17.37 -5.15 25.26
N THR A 495 -17.88 -4.17 26.02
CA THR A 495 -18.12 -4.32 27.46
C THR A 495 -19.27 -5.30 27.74
N GLN A 496 -19.28 -5.93 28.92
CA GLN A 496 -20.36 -6.81 29.35
C GLN A 496 -21.08 -6.17 30.54
N ALA A 497 -20.55 -6.33 31.75
CA ALA A 497 -21.16 -5.80 32.97
C ALA A 497 -21.27 -4.26 32.97
N HIS A 498 -20.44 -3.57 32.20
CA HIS A 498 -20.44 -2.11 32.10
C HIS A 498 -21.21 -1.54 30.90
N PHE A 499 -21.88 -2.37 30.09
CA PHE A 499 -22.55 -1.94 28.86
C PHE A 499 -23.46 -0.73 29.04
N GLU A 500 -24.39 -0.75 29.99
CA GLU A 500 -25.31 0.38 30.22
C GLU A 500 -24.56 1.68 30.57
N SER A 501 -23.54 1.58 31.42
CA SER A 501 -22.72 2.73 31.81
C SER A 501 -21.87 3.27 30.65
N ALA A 502 -21.40 2.36 29.77
CA ALA A 502 -20.64 2.70 28.60
C ALA A 502 -21.50 3.44 27.57
N VAL A 503 -22.67 2.90 27.26
CA VAL A 503 -23.65 3.56 26.39
C VAL A 503 -24.01 4.94 26.92
N HIS A 504 -24.36 5.06 28.20
CA HIS A 504 -24.71 6.36 28.79
C HIS A 504 -23.60 7.42 28.65
N GLN A 505 -22.34 7.01 28.78
CA GLN A 505 -21.21 7.92 28.61
C GLN A 505 -20.91 8.25 27.14
N ILE A 506 -21.14 7.30 26.22
CA ILE A 506 -20.76 7.41 24.81
C ILE A 506 -21.83 8.12 23.97
N VAL A 507 -23.12 7.93 24.27
CA VAL A 507 -24.22 8.54 23.51
C VAL A 507 -24.07 10.07 23.34
N PRO A 508 -23.62 10.85 24.33
CA PRO A 508 -23.37 12.28 24.15
C PRO A 508 -22.20 12.63 23.21
N LEU A 509 -21.33 11.67 22.89
CA LEU A 509 -20.12 11.85 22.09
C LEU A 509 -20.30 11.46 20.62
N VAL A 510 -21.36 10.71 20.29
CA VAL A 510 -21.57 10.17 18.95
C VAL A 510 -22.53 11.02 18.13
N VAL A 511 -22.46 10.82 16.82
CA VAL A 511 -23.38 11.30 15.80
C VAL A 511 -23.78 10.11 14.92
N PRO A 512 -24.89 10.21 14.15
CA PRO A 512 -25.23 9.17 13.18
C PRO A 512 -24.05 8.89 12.22
N SER A 513 -23.72 7.62 12.04
CA SER A 513 -22.53 7.15 11.34
C SER A 513 -22.80 5.88 10.53
N ASP A 514 -21.75 5.34 9.90
CA ASP A 514 -21.77 3.95 9.42
C ASP A 514 -21.93 3.01 10.61
N ALA A 515 -23.13 2.46 10.74
CA ALA A 515 -23.55 1.61 11.83
C ALA A 515 -23.52 0.11 11.46
N GLY A 516 -23.02 -0.25 10.27
CA GLY A 516 -23.01 -1.64 9.77
C GLY A 516 -22.35 -2.62 10.73
N LEU A 517 -21.04 -2.48 10.91
CA LEU A 517 -20.28 -3.36 11.79
C LEU A 517 -20.74 -3.28 13.26
N PRO A 518 -20.96 -2.09 13.87
CA PRO A 518 -21.48 -2.02 15.23
C PRO A 518 -22.81 -2.75 15.43
N LEU A 519 -23.77 -2.63 14.50
CA LEU A 519 -25.06 -3.33 14.62
C LEU A 519 -24.92 -4.84 14.45
N GLU A 520 -24.07 -5.30 13.54
CA GLU A 520 -23.77 -6.73 13.39
C GLU A 520 -23.14 -7.30 14.66
N GLN A 521 -22.15 -6.60 15.24
CA GLN A 521 -21.52 -6.99 16.50
C GLN A 521 -22.55 -7.03 17.64
N LEU A 522 -23.33 -5.95 17.80
CA LEU A 522 -24.36 -5.84 18.83
C LEU A 522 -25.40 -6.96 18.70
N ALA A 523 -25.83 -7.28 17.48
CA ALA A 523 -26.76 -8.36 17.19
C ALA A 523 -26.21 -9.75 17.55
N ASN A 524 -24.90 -9.91 17.72
CA ASN A 524 -24.24 -11.15 18.13
C ASN A 524 -23.90 -11.21 19.64
N THR A 525 -24.15 -10.13 20.39
CA THR A 525 -23.99 -10.10 21.87
C THR A 525 -25.27 -10.52 22.59
N ASN A 526 -25.27 -10.57 23.93
CA ASN A 526 -26.49 -10.74 24.74
C ASN A 526 -27.11 -9.41 25.20
N HIS A 527 -26.56 -8.27 24.76
CA HIS A 527 -27.02 -6.93 25.15
C HIS A 527 -28.49 -6.66 24.80
N PRO A 528 -29.02 -7.08 23.62
CA PRO A 528 -30.43 -6.87 23.31
C PRO A 528 -31.39 -7.47 24.36
N GLU A 529 -31.05 -8.61 24.95
CA GLU A 529 -31.88 -9.26 25.98
C GLU A 529 -31.58 -8.78 27.40
N GLN A 530 -30.31 -8.47 27.70
CA GLN A 530 -29.91 -8.11 29.07
C GLN A 530 -30.14 -6.62 29.34
N HIS A 531 -29.90 -5.77 28.34
CA HIS A 531 -29.86 -4.32 28.45
C HIS A 531 -30.66 -3.64 27.32
N PRO A 532 -31.97 -3.91 27.19
CA PRO A 532 -32.78 -3.48 26.04
C PRO A 532 -32.86 -1.95 25.89
N ALA A 533 -32.94 -1.21 27.00
CA ALA A 533 -33.03 0.26 26.97
C ALA A 533 -31.72 0.88 26.45
N ALA A 534 -30.57 0.46 27.00
CA ALA A 534 -29.26 0.93 26.55
C ALA A 534 -28.96 0.49 25.10
N THR A 535 -29.42 -0.70 24.70
CA THR A 535 -29.32 -1.16 23.30
C THR A 535 -30.06 -0.19 22.36
N LEU A 536 -31.29 0.20 22.71
CA LEU A 536 -32.06 1.17 21.91
C LEU A 536 -31.46 2.57 21.92
N ASP A 537 -30.87 3.02 23.03
CA ASP A 537 -30.12 4.28 23.10
C ASP A 537 -28.96 4.29 22.12
N LEU A 538 -28.13 3.25 22.15
CA LEU A 538 -26.96 3.14 21.28
C LEU A 538 -27.37 3.11 19.81
N VAL A 539 -28.31 2.24 19.44
CA VAL A 539 -28.81 2.13 18.05
C VAL A 539 -29.37 3.48 17.57
N THR A 540 -30.15 4.16 18.41
CA THR A 540 -30.75 5.45 18.03
C THR A 540 -29.71 6.55 17.87
N ALA A 541 -28.63 6.51 18.65
CA ALA A 541 -27.58 7.51 18.60
C ALA A 541 -26.67 7.38 17.37
N ILE A 542 -26.40 6.15 16.90
CA ILE A 542 -25.41 5.89 15.83
C ILE A 542 -26.01 5.59 14.47
N LEU A 543 -27.26 5.13 14.39
CA LEU A 543 -27.83 4.69 13.12
C LEU A 543 -28.30 5.90 12.28
N ASP A 544 -27.65 6.11 11.13
CA ASP A 544 -28.19 7.00 10.09
C ASP A 544 -29.41 6.34 9.43
N PRO A 545 -30.60 6.98 9.47
CA PRO A 545 -31.79 6.43 8.82
C PRO A 545 -31.65 6.22 7.30
N ASN A 546 -30.70 6.85 6.62
CA ASN A 546 -30.44 6.63 5.19
C ASN A 546 -29.72 5.30 4.91
N GLN A 547 -29.10 4.68 5.91
CA GLN A 547 -28.34 3.43 5.77
C GLN A 547 -29.15 2.18 6.13
N LEU A 548 -30.42 2.36 6.47
CA LEU A 548 -31.32 1.31 6.97
C LEU A 548 -31.38 0.07 6.08
N MET A 549 -31.21 0.23 4.76
CA MET A 549 -31.21 -0.88 3.81
C MET A 549 -30.06 -1.86 4.02
N PHE A 550 -28.89 -1.38 4.45
CA PHE A 550 -27.69 -2.19 4.62
C PHE A 550 -27.64 -2.89 5.98
N VAL A 551 -28.29 -2.32 7.00
CA VAL A 551 -28.29 -2.85 8.38
C VAL A 551 -29.60 -3.52 8.79
N ARG A 552 -30.52 -3.69 7.84
CA ARG A 552 -31.90 -4.15 8.06
C ARG A 552 -31.98 -5.44 8.86
N ASP A 553 -31.14 -6.42 8.54
CA ASP A 553 -31.22 -7.75 9.14
C ASP A 553 -30.65 -7.76 10.56
N ALA A 554 -29.52 -7.07 10.79
CA ALA A 554 -28.98 -6.85 12.13
C ALA A 554 -29.97 -6.09 13.02
N LEU A 555 -30.57 -5.01 12.52
CA LEU A 555 -31.56 -4.23 13.27
C LEU A 555 -32.82 -5.05 13.58
N ARG A 556 -33.32 -5.85 12.62
CA ARG A 556 -34.46 -6.75 12.85
C ARG A 556 -34.13 -7.80 13.91
N ALA A 557 -32.93 -8.38 13.87
CA ALA A 557 -32.49 -9.36 14.86
C ALA A 557 -32.46 -8.74 16.26
N ILE A 558 -31.87 -7.54 16.41
CA ILE A 558 -31.83 -6.80 17.68
C ILE A 558 -33.25 -6.55 18.22
N LEU A 559 -34.13 -5.93 17.41
CA LEU A 559 -35.49 -5.60 17.84
C LEU A 559 -36.30 -6.86 18.16
N GLY A 560 -36.17 -7.93 17.37
CA GLY A 560 -36.83 -9.20 17.63
C GLY A 560 -36.40 -9.83 18.96
N ARG A 561 -35.09 -9.80 19.28
CA ARG A 561 -34.56 -10.31 20.56
C ARG A 561 -35.05 -9.47 21.74
N ILE A 562 -35.06 -8.14 21.61
CA ILE A 562 -35.65 -7.23 22.62
C ILE A 562 -37.12 -7.58 22.85
N GLN A 563 -37.92 -7.68 21.78
CA GLN A 563 -39.35 -7.97 21.87
C GLN A 563 -39.63 -9.31 22.55
N ASN A 564 -38.87 -10.34 22.19
CA ASN A 564 -39.06 -11.69 22.73
C ASN A 564 -38.76 -11.76 24.23
N ARG A 565 -37.74 -11.03 24.71
CA ARG A 565 -37.36 -11.05 26.13
C ARG A 565 -38.13 -10.03 26.98
N HIS A 566 -38.41 -8.85 26.42
CA HIS A 566 -39.02 -7.72 27.11
C HIS A 566 -40.20 -7.15 26.30
N PRO A 567 -41.38 -7.79 26.32
CA PRO A 567 -42.54 -7.37 25.52
C PRO A 567 -43.03 -5.94 25.82
N SER A 568 -42.75 -5.42 27.02
CA SER A 568 -43.08 -4.03 27.38
C SER A 568 -42.31 -2.98 26.56
N MET A 569 -41.16 -3.34 25.99
CA MET A 569 -40.34 -2.45 25.15
C MET A 569 -41.00 -2.13 23.80
N ILE A 570 -42.05 -2.86 23.39
CA ILE A 570 -42.85 -2.53 22.20
C ILE A 570 -43.49 -1.14 22.33
N GLU A 571 -43.75 -0.69 23.55
CA GLU A 571 -44.32 0.63 23.83
C GLU A 571 -43.27 1.76 23.82
N ASP A 572 -41.97 1.42 23.82
CA ASP A 572 -40.89 2.40 23.79
C ASP A 572 -40.86 3.15 22.45
N HIS A 573 -40.79 4.48 22.53
CA HIS A 573 -40.78 5.35 21.35
C HIS A 573 -39.62 5.07 20.38
N ARG A 574 -38.43 4.69 20.87
CA ARG A 574 -37.27 4.34 20.04
C ARG A 574 -37.48 3.01 19.33
N TYR A 575 -38.02 2.02 20.04
CA TYR A 575 -38.38 0.73 19.46
C TYR A 575 -39.38 0.92 18.31
N ARG A 576 -40.46 1.66 18.57
CA ARG A 576 -41.50 1.97 17.56
C ARG A 576 -40.91 2.69 16.37
N HIS A 577 -40.08 3.71 16.60
CA HIS A 577 -39.43 4.48 15.54
C HIS A 577 -38.70 3.56 14.54
N TRP A 578 -37.82 2.68 15.04
CA TRP A 578 -37.02 1.81 14.17
C TRP A 578 -37.83 0.66 13.57
N ASN A 579 -38.76 0.09 14.33
CA ASN A 579 -39.66 -0.97 13.84
C ASN A 579 -40.57 -0.45 12.70
N ASP A 580 -41.09 0.77 12.81
CA ASP A 580 -41.93 1.36 11.78
C ASP A 580 -41.12 1.71 10.53
N ARG A 581 -39.89 2.23 10.67
CA ARG A 581 -39.00 2.46 9.53
C ARG A 581 -38.64 1.17 8.78
N LEU A 582 -38.43 0.06 9.48
CA LEU A 582 -38.21 -1.25 8.87
C LEU A 582 -39.43 -1.74 8.07
N ARG A 583 -40.65 -1.34 8.45
CA ARG A 583 -41.89 -1.70 7.75
C ARG A 583 -42.10 -0.87 6.48
N VAL A 584 -41.79 0.42 6.52
CA VAL A 584 -41.94 1.32 5.36
C VAL A 584 -41.00 0.93 4.21
N HIS A 585 -39.78 0.48 4.51
CA HIS A 585 -38.83 -0.05 3.51
C HIS A 585 -39.15 -1.45 2.95
N MET A 586 -40.31 -2.04 3.27
CA MET A 586 -40.81 -3.26 2.60
C MET A 586 -41.73 -2.98 1.41
N ALA A 587 -42.12 -1.72 1.18
CA ALA A 587 -43.13 -1.34 0.19
C ALA A 587 -42.58 -0.80 -1.14
N TYR A 588 -41.26 -0.86 -1.36
CA TYR A 588 -40.58 -0.41 -2.58
C TYR A 588 -39.71 -1.51 -3.18
#